data_AF-A0A9E1J0N2-F1
#
_entry.id   AF-A0A9E1J0N2-F1
#
_cell.length_a   1.000
_cell.length_b   1.000
_cell.length_c   1.000
_cell.angle_alpha   90.00
_cell.angle_beta   90.00
_cell.angle_gamma   90.00
#
_symmetry.space_group_name_H-M   'P 1'
#
loop_
_entity.id
_entity.type
_entity.pdbx_description
1 polymer ?
#
loop_
_entity_poly.entity_id
_entity_poly.type
_entity_poly.pdbx_seq_one_letter_code
_entity_poly.pdbx_strand_id
1 'polypeptide(L)'
;MRFLKSPAVFLFLPLVFILLLVVLMQLEKAKERGNFYSEKLAKLEKLYSQQKEVIGQVKAGQGQLSQGAAHTEKRPHDKFNGSGDSSYSFMAVGHAYTYPDYSKKIQDNGLNQDFLRFMKSYPMADTRFVVFTGDFTSDGFPSQWDKTEEQIKDFPVDFHFVSGNHDEGVDGSEKDTFLERTGRDEFYDSFFVGEDLFVILRGAEQGSKQLDFLKKEIGKEHRYLFVFLHYIWWAREFGVSANSDVNGDGWWEEVFSLLKASGKQVFVFGGDAQRNFDIVKVENVRLISNGLAPGKSTRNTVAVVKVGKYGVDISPTPIS
;
A
#
# COMPACT_ATOMS: atom_id res chain seq x y z
N MET A 1 26.92 13.36 -20.14
CA MET A 1 25.63 12.64 -20.11
C MET A 1 24.87 13.02 -18.84
N ARG A 2 23.94 13.98 -18.89
CA ARG A 2 23.19 14.48 -17.70
C ARG A 2 21.71 14.77 -17.98
N PHE A 3 21.10 14.11 -18.98
CA PHE A 3 19.75 14.45 -19.47
C PHE A 3 18.67 13.34 -19.39
N LEU A 4 18.89 12.24 -18.67
CA LEU A 4 17.91 11.13 -18.59
C LEU A 4 17.45 10.84 -17.15
N LYS A 5 16.86 11.82 -16.47
CA LYS A 5 16.26 11.64 -15.12
C LYS A 5 14.87 12.28 -14.99
N SER A 6 14.09 12.36 -16.08
CA SER A 6 12.70 12.82 -16.01
C SER A 6 11.75 11.63 -16.21
N PRO A 7 10.82 11.36 -15.28
CA PRO A 7 9.79 10.32 -15.41
C PRO A 7 8.91 10.48 -16.66
N ALA A 8 8.76 11.71 -17.16
CA ALA A 8 8.04 12.00 -18.39
C ALA A 8 8.68 11.29 -19.61
N VAL A 9 9.99 11.01 -19.61
CA VAL A 9 10.65 10.32 -20.72
C VAL A 9 10.14 8.89 -20.88
N PHE A 10 9.72 8.23 -19.79
CA PHE A 10 9.31 6.82 -19.79
C PHE A 10 7.88 6.57 -20.28
N LEU A 11 6.96 7.53 -20.10
CA LEU A 11 5.59 7.45 -20.64
C LEU A 11 5.51 7.80 -22.14
N PHE A 12 6.43 8.65 -22.62
CA PHE A 12 6.46 9.03 -24.04
C PHE A 12 7.13 7.98 -24.94
N LEU A 13 8.07 7.19 -24.41
CA LEU A 13 8.84 6.20 -25.18
C LEU A 13 7.97 5.11 -25.87
N PRO A 14 7.00 4.47 -25.20
CA PRO A 14 6.13 3.46 -25.82
C PRO A 14 5.19 4.06 -26.88
N LEU A 15 4.63 5.24 -26.62
CA LEU A 15 3.73 5.94 -27.54
C LEU A 15 4.45 6.40 -28.81
N VAL A 16 5.66 6.95 -28.67
CA VAL A 16 6.52 7.31 -29.80
C VAL A 16 6.91 6.08 -30.59
N PHE A 17 7.19 4.95 -29.93
CA PHE A 17 7.53 3.69 -30.59
C PHE A 17 6.37 3.11 -31.41
N ILE A 18 5.15 3.10 -30.87
CA ILE A 18 3.95 2.67 -31.59
C ILE A 18 3.69 3.58 -32.80
N LEU A 19 3.81 4.90 -32.63
CA LEU A 19 3.64 5.85 -33.72
C LEU A 19 4.68 5.63 -34.83
N LEU A 20 5.95 5.39 -34.47
CA LEU A 20 7.01 5.11 -35.44
C LEU A 20 6.77 3.80 -36.21
N LEU A 21 6.27 2.76 -35.53
CA LEU A 21 5.88 1.49 -36.13
C LEU A 21 4.77 1.65 -37.15
N VAL A 22 3.71 2.39 -36.80
CA VAL A 22 2.60 2.68 -37.73
C VAL A 22 3.11 3.45 -38.95
N VAL A 23 3.98 4.43 -38.77
CA VAL A 23 4.57 5.20 -39.88
C VAL A 23 5.43 4.31 -40.78
N LEU A 24 6.26 3.43 -40.22
CA LEU A 24 7.08 2.48 -40.99
C LEU A 24 6.21 1.53 -41.81
N MET A 25 5.15 0.96 -41.21
CA MET A 25 4.22 0.08 -41.92
C MET A 25 3.48 0.77 -43.07
N GLN A 26 3.12 2.05 -42.91
CA GLN A 26 2.47 2.83 -43.98
C GLN A 26 3.45 3.15 -45.11
N LEU A 27 4.72 3.41 -44.81
CA LEU A 27 5.75 3.67 -45.81
C LEU A 27 6.15 2.42 -46.58
N GLU A 28 6.18 1.25 -45.94
CA GLU A 28 6.44 -0.02 -46.60
C GLU A 28 5.34 -0.34 -47.62
N LYS A 29 4.07 -0.14 -47.24
CA LYS A 29 2.93 -0.21 -48.17
C LYS A 29 2.99 0.82 -49.30
N ALA A 30 3.56 2.01 -49.05
CA ALA A 30 3.75 3.03 -50.08
C ALA A 30 4.88 2.68 -51.06
N LYS A 31 5.94 2.02 -50.58
CA LYS A 31 7.06 1.50 -51.37
C LYS A 31 6.60 0.40 -52.34
N GLU A 32 5.71 -0.50 -51.90
CA GLU A 32 5.08 -1.52 -52.74
C GLU A 32 4.23 -0.91 -53.88
N ARG A 33 3.72 0.31 -53.69
CA ARG A 33 2.93 1.05 -54.70
C ARG A 33 3.78 1.88 -55.67
N GLY A 34 5.11 1.74 -55.64
CA GLY A 34 6.02 2.46 -56.54
C GLY A 34 6.20 3.95 -56.23
N ASN A 35 5.70 4.45 -55.10
CA ASN A 35 5.89 5.84 -54.69
C ASN A 35 7.27 6.03 -54.05
N PHE A 36 8.09 6.85 -54.69
CA PHE A 36 9.51 7.03 -54.39
C PHE A 36 9.71 7.92 -53.14
N TYR A 37 10.04 7.31 -51.99
CA TYR A 37 10.49 8.01 -50.78
C TYR A 37 11.69 7.29 -50.13
N SER A 38 12.70 6.93 -50.93
CA SER A 38 13.87 6.16 -50.47
C SER A 38 14.65 6.87 -49.36
N GLU A 39 14.83 8.18 -49.44
CA GLU A 39 15.64 8.95 -48.47
C GLU A 39 14.92 9.15 -47.13
N LYS A 40 13.60 9.40 -47.15
CA LYS A 40 12.80 9.53 -45.93
C LYS A 40 12.68 8.19 -45.19
N LEU A 41 12.55 7.09 -45.93
CA LEU A 41 12.51 5.74 -45.35
C LEU A 41 13.82 5.39 -44.65
N ALA A 42 14.97 5.62 -45.31
CA ALA A 42 16.29 5.36 -44.74
C ALA A 42 16.53 6.17 -43.43
N LYS A 43 16.06 7.43 -43.37
CA LYS A 43 16.16 8.26 -42.16
C LYS A 43 15.31 7.70 -41.00
N LEU A 44 14.13 7.16 -41.29
CA LEU A 44 13.25 6.56 -40.29
C LEU A 44 13.75 5.20 -39.80
N GLU A 45 14.27 4.35 -40.67
CA GLU A 45 14.90 3.07 -40.31
C GLU A 45 16.11 3.28 -39.37
N LYS A 46 16.90 4.33 -39.63
CA LYS A 46 18.02 4.72 -38.76
C LYS A 46 17.53 5.17 -37.38
N LEU A 47 16.50 6.01 -37.30
CA LEU A 47 15.91 6.46 -36.04
C LEU A 47 15.32 5.28 -35.24
N TYR A 48 14.62 4.37 -35.91
CA TYR A 48 14.07 3.15 -35.30
C TYR A 48 15.18 2.27 -34.71
N SER A 49 16.27 2.07 -35.45
CA SER A 49 17.41 1.26 -35.00
C SER A 49 18.08 1.86 -33.75
N GLN A 50 18.28 3.19 -33.72
CA GLN A 50 18.82 3.90 -32.55
C GLN A 50 17.91 3.77 -31.32
N GLN A 51 16.59 3.85 -31.53
CA GLN A 51 15.62 3.71 -30.44
C GLN A 51 15.59 2.28 -29.86
N LYS A 52 15.72 1.26 -30.73
CA LYS A 52 15.81 -0.14 -30.32
C LYS A 52 17.03 -0.42 -29.45
N GLU A 53 18.16 0.21 -29.74
CA GLU A 53 19.39 0.12 -28.94
C GLU A 53 19.20 0.71 -27.53
N VAL A 54 18.59 1.89 -27.43
CA VAL A 54 18.27 2.54 -26.14
C VAL A 54 17.34 1.66 -25.29
N ILE A 55 16.30 1.07 -25.89
CA ILE A 55 15.40 0.14 -25.19
C ILE A 55 16.16 -1.11 -24.71
N GLY A 56 17.11 -1.63 -25.50
CA GLY A 56 17.97 -2.73 -25.11
C GLY A 56 18.84 -2.39 -23.89
N GLN A 57 19.43 -1.20 -23.86
CA GLN A 57 20.25 -0.73 -22.73
C GLN A 57 19.42 -0.52 -21.46
N VAL A 58 18.19 0.01 -21.56
CA VAL A 58 17.27 0.16 -20.42
C VAL A 58 16.88 -1.20 -19.85
N LYS A 59 16.56 -2.19 -20.70
CA LYS A 59 16.24 -3.56 -20.26
C LYS A 59 17.43 -4.26 -19.61
N ALA A 60 18.64 -4.05 -20.13
CA ALA A 60 19.86 -4.60 -19.54
C ALA A 60 20.19 -3.98 -18.17
N GLY A 61 19.95 -2.67 -17.99
CA GLY A 61 20.12 -1.99 -16.71
C GLY A 61 19.12 -2.41 -15.63
N GLN A 62 17.87 -2.72 -16.02
CA GLN A 62 16.85 -3.23 -15.09
C GLN A 62 17.19 -4.62 -14.52
N GLY A 63 17.96 -5.44 -15.25
CA GLY A 63 18.42 -6.74 -14.77
C GLY A 63 19.49 -6.70 -13.66
N GLN A 64 20.10 -5.54 -13.40
CA GLN A 64 21.10 -5.38 -12.34
C GLN A 64 20.54 -4.80 -11.03
N LEU A 65 19.37 -4.15 -11.05
CA LEU A 65 18.72 -3.59 -9.86
C LEU A 65 17.88 -4.61 -9.07
N SER A 66 17.59 -5.79 -9.64
CA SER A 66 16.75 -6.83 -9.02
C SER A 66 17.52 -7.94 -8.28
N GLN A 67 18.83 -7.79 -8.04
CA GLN A 67 19.64 -8.84 -7.40
C GLN A 67 19.80 -8.73 -5.87
N GLY A 68 19.05 -7.85 -5.20
CA GLY A 68 18.81 -8.00 -3.76
C GLY A 68 17.75 -9.09 -3.56
N ALA A 69 18.14 -10.31 -3.19
CA ALA A 69 17.23 -11.45 -3.07
C ALA A 69 16.14 -11.19 -2.01
N ALA A 70 14.96 -10.73 -2.45
CA ALA A 70 13.76 -10.74 -1.63
C ALA A 70 13.31 -12.20 -1.47
N HIS A 71 13.48 -12.74 -0.26
CA HIS A 71 12.88 -14.02 0.09
C HIS A 71 11.45 -13.79 0.55
N THR A 72 10.48 -14.23 -0.25
CA THR A 72 9.14 -14.55 0.26
C THR A 72 9.28 -15.73 1.20
N GLU A 73 9.50 -15.44 2.48
CA GLU A 73 9.54 -16.44 3.53
C GLU A 73 8.17 -17.13 3.64
N LYS A 74 8.05 -18.36 3.12
CA LYS A 74 7.00 -19.28 3.55
C LYS A 74 7.32 -19.73 4.98
N ARG A 75 6.87 -18.90 5.94
CA ARG A 75 6.79 -19.09 7.40
C ARG A 75 8.03 -19.71 8.08
N PRO A 76 8.96 -18.90 8.60
CA PRO A 76 9.57 -19.15 9.88
C PRO A 76 8.76 -18.41 10.96
N HIS A 77 8.13 -19.16 11.85
CA HIS A 77 7.65 -18.59 13.11
C HIS A 77 8.88 -18.21 13.94
N ASP A 78 9.26 -16.93 13.92
CA ASP A 78 10.16 -16.39 14.95
C ASP A 78 9.44 -16.62 16.29
N LYS A 79 9.94 -17.58 17.08
CA LYS A 79 9.25 -18.04 18.29
C LYS A 79 9.15 -16.90 19.29
N PHE A 80 7.92 -16.44 19.52
CA PHE A 80 7.57 -15.49 20.57
C PHE A 80 7.85 -16.11 21.95
N ASN A 81 8.89 -15.66 22.63
CA ASN A 81 9.15 -15.99 24.04
C ASN A 81 8.54 -14.89 24.92
N GLY A 82 7.22 -14.90 25.04
CA GLY A 82 6.48 -13.89 25.82
C GLY A 82 6.37 -14.25 27.30
N SER A 83 7.11 -13.54 28.15
CA SER A 83 6.84 -13.48 29.60
C SER A 83 7.39 -12.21 30.29
N GLY A 84 7.52 -11.09 29.57
CA GLY A 84 8.03 -9.82 30.12
C GLY A 84 6.99 -8.70 30.17
N ASP A 85 7.09 -7.83 31.19
CA ASP A 85 6.21 -6.69 31.55
C ASP A 85 5.85 -5.66 30.45
N SER A 86 6.39 -5.76 29.24
CA SER A 86 6.13 -4.84 28.12
C SER A 86 5.46 -5.52 26.92
N SER A 87 4.68 -6.57 27.14
CA SER A 87 3.96 -7.27 26.07
C SER A 87 2.59 -6.66 25.84
N TYR A 88 2.24 -6.36 24.59
CA TYR A 88 0.87 -6.02 24.20
C TYR A 88 0.55 -6.67 22.86
N SER A 89 -0.73 -6.67 22.49
CA SER A 89 -1.15 -7.07 21.15
C SER A 89 -2.01 -5.99 20.50
N PHE A 90 -2.05 -5.97 19.18
CA PHE A 90 -2.96 -5.14 18.41
C PHE A 90 -3.41 -5.88 17.16
N MET A 91 -4.47 -5.37 16.52
CA MET A 91 -4.91 -5.89 15.22
C MET A 91 -4.73 -4.83 14.13
N ALA A 92 -4.45 -5.29 12.91
CA ALA A 92 -4.55 -4.45 11.72
C ALA A 92 -5.48 -5.08 10.68
N VAL A 93 -6.36 -4.28 10.09
CA VAL A 93 -7.37 -4.73 9.12
C VAL A 93 -7.64 -3.66 8.07
N GLY A 94 -7.49 -4.01 6.78
CA GLY A 94 -7.84 -3.16 5.63
C GLY A 94 -9.10 -3.66 4.94
N HIS A 95 -9.71 -2.85 4.07
CA HIS A 95 -10.95 -3.21 3.36
C HIS A 95 -12.03 -3.74 4.32
N ALA A 96 -12.19 -3.10 5.46
CA ALA A 96 -13.06 -3.56 6.53
C ALA A 96 -14.55 -3.26 6.28
N TYR A 97 -14.89 -2.45 5.28
CA TYR A 97 -16.28 -2.17 4.93
C TYR A 97 -17.02 -3.41 4.40
N THR A 98 -18.34 -3.43 4.56
CA THR A 98 -19.21 -4.36 3.84
C THR A 98 -19.44 -3.83 2.44
N TYR A 99 -19.11 -4.64 1.43
CA TYR A 99 -19.44 -4.27 0.06
C TYR A 99 -20.92 -3.94 -0.07
N PRO A 100 -21.30 -2.88 -0.80
CA PRO A 100 -22.69 -2.54 -1.00
C PRO A 100 -23.45 -3.75 -1.52
N ASP A 101 -24.39 -4.20 -0.69
CA ASP A 101 -25.53 -4.92 -1.22
C ASP A 101 -26.26 -3.90 -2.09
N TYR A 102 -26.12 -4.01 -3.42
CA TYR A 102 -26.74 -3.07 -4.36
C TYR A 102 -28.28 -3.03 -4.25
N SER A 103 -28.89 -3.92 -3.45
CA SER A 103 -30.31 -3.84 -3.07
C SER A 103 -30.58 -2.91 -1.87
N LYS A 104 -29.55 -2.47 -1.16
CA LYS A 104 -29.59 -1.51 -0.03
C LYS A 104 -29.00 -0.17 -0.45
N LYS A 105 -29.33 0.88 0.29
CA LYS A 105 -28.68 2.18 0.12
C LYS A 105 -27.22 2.05 0.53
N ILE A 106 -26.32 2.42 -0.38
CA ILE A 106 -24.86 2.41 -0.16
C ILE A 106 -24.47 3.16 1.12
N GLN A 107 -25.22 4.21 1.47
CA GLN A 107 -25.05 5.05 2.66
C GLN A 107 -25.25 4.31 4.00
N ASP A 108 -25.90 3.15 4.00
CA ASP A 108 -26.21 2.37 5.21
C ASP A 108 -25.21 1.22 5.45
N ASN A 109 -24.16 1.13 4.64
CA ASN A 109 -23.11 0.13 4.83
C ASN A 109 -22.26 0.46 6.07
N GLY A 110 -21.89 -0.57 6.81
CA GLY A 110 -20.89 -0.50 7.88
C GLY A 110 -19.85 -1.59 7.69
N LEU A 111 -19.18 -1.97 8.78
CA LEU A 111 -18.13 -2.97 8.78
C LEU A 111 -18.61 -4.36 8.37
N ASN A 112 -17.67 -5.13 7.81
CA ASN A 112 -17.84 -6.51 7.41
C ASN A 112 -18.39 -7.36 8.57
N GLN A 113 -19.49 -8.07 8.33
CA GLN A 113 -20.18 -8.83 9.37
C GLN A 113 -19.39 -10.03 9.90
N ASP A 114 -18.50 -10.62 9.10
CA ASP A 114 -17.62 -11.70 9.55
C ASP A 114 -16.57 -11.13 10.52
N PHE A 115 -16.05 -9.93 10.21
CA PHE A 115 -15.13 -9.21 11.09
C PHE A 115 -15.77 -8.82 12.42
N LEU A 116 -17.00 -8.30 12.41
CA LEU A 116 -17.73 -8.00 13.65
C LEU A 116 -18.01 -9.24 14.49
N ARG A 117 -18.34 -10.38 13.85
CA ARG A 117 -18.52 -11.65 14.58
C ARG A 117 -17.20 -12.14 15.17
N PHE A 118 -16.12 -12.02 14.43
CA PHE A 118 -14.77 -12.33 14.92
C PHE A 118 -14.39 -11.47 16.12
N MET A 119 -14.56 -10.14 16.05
CA MET A 119 -14.24 -9.26 17.19
C MET A 119 -15.04 -9.61 18.45
N LYS A 120 -16.30 -10.07 18.30
CA LYS A 120 -17.14 -10.52 19.43
C LYS A 120 -16.69 -11.83 20.05
N SER A 121 -16.03 -12.71 19.29
CA SER A 121 -15.57 -14.01 19.78
C SER A 121 -14.09 -14.02 20.17
N TYR A 122 -13.31 -13.07 19.65
CA TYR A 122 -11.90 -12.92 19.97
C TYR A 122 -11.71 -12.34 21.37
N PRO A 123 -10.69 -12.77 22.15
CA PRO A 123 -10.39 -12.22 23.46
C PRO A 123 -9.84 -10.78 23.36
N MET A 124 -10.72 -9.81 23.13
CA MET A 124 -10.36 -8.39 22.97
C MET A 124 -9.73 -7.78 24.23
N ALA A 125 -9.93 -8.39 25.40
CA ALA A 125 -9.30 -7.96 26.66
C ALA A 125 -7.76 -7.96 26.60
N ASP A 126 -7.16 -8.80 25.75
CA ASP A 126 -5.72 -8.89 25.55
C ASP A 126 -5.21 -8.01 24.38
N THR A 127 -6.14 -7.36 23.66
CA THR A 127 -5.86 -6.47 22.52
C THR A 127 -5.84 -5.03 22.99
N ARG A 128 -4.72 -4.33 22.78
CA ARG A 128 -4.55 -2.94 23.20
C ARG A 128 -5.35 -1.97 22.32
N PHE A 129 -5.30 -2.16 21.01
CA PHE A 129 -6.00 -1.34 20.02
C PHE A 129 -6.17 -2.11 18.69
N VAL A 130 -6.99 -1.54 17.80
CA VAL A 130 -7.18 -1.98 16.42
C VAL A 130 -6.82 -0.84 15.48
N VAL A 131 -6.12 -1.15 14.39
CA VAL A 131 -5.81 -0.20 13.32
C VAL A 131 -6.57 -0.59 12.05
N PHE A 132 -7.46 0.29 11.60
CA PHE A 132 -8.03 0.20 10.26
C PHE A 132 -7.02 0.75 9.26
N THR A 133 -6.49 -0.10 8.38
CA THR A 133 -5.48 0.27 7.36
C THR A 133 -6.14 0.85 6.09
N GLY A 134 -7.22 1.59 6.26
CA GLY A 134 -8.00 2.21 5.19
C GLY A 134 -9.09 1.32 4.61
N ASP A 135 -10.02 1.98 3.93
CA ASP A 135 -11.25 1.45 3.39
C ASP A 135 -12.05 0.72 4.48
N PHE A 136 -12.45 1.46 5.52
CA PHE A 136 -13.42 0.98 6.51
C PHE A 136 -14.82 1.53 6.24
N THR A 137 -14.92 2.55 5.39
CA THR A 137 -16.14 2.99 4.73
C THR A 137 -16.09 2.63 3.23
N SER A 138 -17.24 2.62 2.54
CA SER A 138 -17.25 2.35 1.10
C SER A 138 -17.15 3.61 0.24
N ASP A 139 -17.53 4.77 0.76
CA ASP A 139 -17.52 6.04 0.02
C ASP A 139 -17.30 7.25 0.93
N GLY A 140 -16.89 7.06 2.19
CA GLY A 140 -16.53 8.17 3.09
C GLY A 140 -17.73 8.97 3.61
N PHE A 141 -18.96 8.57 3.30
CA PHE A 141 -20.15 9.30 3.73
C PHE A 141 -20.24 9.38 5.27
N PRO A 142 -20.68 10.53 5.83
CA PRO A 142 -20.88 10.67 7.27
C PRO A 142 -21.76 9.57 7.89
N SER A 143 -22.78 9.07 7.17
CA SER A 143 -23.62 7.97 7.65
C SER A 143 -22.89 6.63 7.78
N GLN A 144 -21.88 6.38 6.94
CA GLN A 144 -21.05 5.17 7.02
C GLN A 144 -20.05 5.27 8.17
N TRP A 145 -19.55 6.48 8.45
CA TRP A 145 -18.78 6.79 9.65
C TRP A 145 -19.61 6.56 10.91
N ASP A 146 -20.80 7.16 11.00
CA ASP A 146 -21.72 6.97 12.11
C ASP A 146 -22.00 5.47 12.32
N LYS A 147 -22.18 4.72 11.24
CA LYS A 147 -22.42 3.28 11.31
C LYS A 147 -21.22 2.50 11.82
N THR A 148 -20.02 2.86 11.37
CA THR A 148 -18.77 2.25 11.81
C THR A 148 -18.55 2.51 13.29
N GLU A 149 -18.69 3.76 13.74
CA GLU A 149 -18.58 4.17 15.14
C GLU A 149 -19.62 3.44 16.01
N GLU A 150 -20.88 3.37 15.57
CA GLU A 150 -21.93 2.63 16.26
C GLU A 150 -21.57 1.16 16.46
N GLN A 151 -20.97 0.53 15.44
CA GLN A 151 -20.63 -0.89 15.45
C GLN A 151 -19.42 -1.21 16.34
N ILE A 152 -18.50 -0.25 16.54
CA ILE A 152 -17.27 -0.48 17.31
C ILE A 152 -17.30 0.10 18.73
N LYS A 153 -18.27 0.96 19.06
CA LYS A 153 -18.33 1.67 20.35
C LYS A 153 -18.33 0.78 21.61
N ASP A 154 -18.85 -0.44 21.49
CA ASP A 154 -19.01 -1.35 22.63
C ASP A 154 -17.76 -2.24 22.85
N PHE A 155 -16.76 -2.14 21.98
CA PHE A 155 -15.51 -2.88 22.16
C PHE A 155 -14.56 -2.11 23.09
N PRO A 156 -13.94 -2.77 24.09
CA PRO A 156 -13.14 -2.11 25.11
C PRO A 156 -11.70 -1.82 24.63
N VAL A 157 -11.54 -1.35 23.39
CA VAL A 157 -10.24 -1.09 22.77
C VAL A 157 -10.26 0.22 22.00
N ASP A 158 -9.09 0.83 21.87
CA ASP A 158 -8.94 2.03 21.03
C ASP A 158 -8.90 1.64 19.55
N PHE A 159 -9.39 2.54 18.69
CA PHE A 159 -9.38 2.37 17.24
C PHE A 159 -8.59 3.50 16.58
N HIS A 160 -7.65 3.13 15.71
CA HIS A 160 -6.87 4.07 14.90
C HIS A 160 -7.23 3.91 13.42
N PHE A 161 -7.30 5.03 12.71
CA PHE A 161 -7.80 5.06 11.34
C PHE A 161 -6.73 5.59 10.39
N VAL A 162 -6.39 4.80 9.40
CA VAL A 162 -5.66 5.21 8.19
C VAL A 162 -6.69 5.51 7.12
N SER A 163 -6.52 6.58 6.33
CA SER A 163 -7.43 6.83 5.21
C SER A 163 -7.12 5.90 4.04
N GLY A 164 -8.14 5.21 3.55
CA GLY A 164 -8.17 4.60 2.24
C GLY A 164 -8.77 5.50 1.18
N ASN A 165 -8.75 5.05 -0.07
CA ASN A 165 -9.30 5.86 -1.16
C ASN A 165 -10.82 5.96 -1.12
N HIS A 166 -11.49 5.06 -0.41
CA HIS A 166 -12.92 5.13 -0.17
C HIS A 166 -13.27 6.01 1.03
N ASP A 167 -12.36 6.23 1.99
CA ASP A 167 -12.69 6.96 3.23
C ASP A 167 -12.63 8.49 3.10
N GLU A 168 -11.94 8.99 2.07
CA GLU A 168 -11.79 10.43 1.81
C GLU A 168 -12.87 11.00 0.89
N GLY A 169 -13.77 10.14 0.40
CA GLY A 169 -14.86 10.54 -0.48
C GLY A 169 -14.58 10.45 -1.98
N VAL A 170 -15.65 10.38 -2.78
CA VAL A 170 -15.60 10.09 -4.23
C VAL A 170 -14.91 11.20 -5.04
N ASP A 171 -14.93 12.45 -4.56
CA ASP A 171 -14.29 13.62 -5.17
C ASP A 171 -13.37 14.39 -4.20
N GLY A 172 -13.13 13.83 -3.01
CA GLY A 172 -12.41 14.51 -1.93
C GLY A 172 -13.23 15.57 -1.19
N SER A 173 -14.53 15.70 -1.46
CA SER A 173 -15.44 16.56 -0.68
C SER A 173 -15.62 16.08 0.75
N GLU A 174 -15.32 14.81 1.04
CA GLU A 174 -15.43 14.22 2.37
C GLU A 174 -14.09 14.13 3.12
N LYS A 175 -13.03 14.75 2.58
CA LYS A 175 -11.74 14.91 3.29
C LYS A 175 -11.91 15.55 4.67
N ASP A 176 -12.80 16.54 4.74
CA ASP A 176 -13.10 17.24 5.98
C ASP A 176 -13.77 16.30 6.99
N THR A 177 -14.62 15.37 6.54
CA THR A 177 -15.26 14.36 7.41
C THR A 177 -14.22 13.47 8.09
N PHE A 178 -13.25 12.95 7.35
CA PHE A 178 -12.22 12.08 7.91
C PHE A 178 -11.39 12.80 8.99
N LEU A 179 -10.93 14.03 8.69
CA LEU A 179 -10.13 14.82 9.61
C LEU A 179 -10.94 15.25 10.85
N GLU A 180 -12.18 15.70 10.65
CA GLU A 180 -13.12 16.07 11.73
C GLU A 180 -13.38 14.89 12.67
N ARG A 181 -13.72 13.71 12.12
CA ARG A 181 -14.06 12.51 12.90
C ARG A 181 -12.87 11.93 13.64
N THR A 182 -11.67 12.03 13.06
CA THR A 182 -10.45 11.58 13.75
C THR A 182 -9.86 12.65 14.67
N GLY A 183 -10.38 13.88 14.65
CA GLY A 183 -9.87 14.99 15.44
C GLY A 183 -8.45 15.42 15.05
N ARG A 184 -8.04 15.17 13.80
CA ARG A 184 -6.69 15.44 13.30
C ARG A 184 -6.69 16.62 12.34
N ASP A 185 -5.58 17.35 12.34
CA ASP A 185 -5.34 18.44 11.38
C ASP A 185 -4.80 17.92 10.03
N GLU A 186 -4.22 16.72 10.03
CA GLU A 186 -3.56 16.10 8.88
C GLU A 186 -3.91 14.60 8.81
N PHE A 187 -3.81 13.99 7.63
CA PHE A 187 -4.13 12.57 7.43
C PHE A 187 -3.02 11.61 7.91
N TYR A 188 -1.87 12.16 8.27
CA TYR A 188 -0.76 11.44 8.87
C TYR A 188 -0.63 11.83 10.35
N ASP A 189 -0.23 10.87 11.18
CA ASP A 189 -0.10 11.06 12.62
C ASP A 189 0.89 10.05 13.20
N SER A 190 1.27 10.23 14.46
CA SER A 190 2.14 9.31 15.17
C SER A 190 1.80 9.23 16.65
N PHE A 191 1.97 8.05 17.23
CA PHE A 191 1.80 7.85 18.66
C PHE A 191 2.75 6.79 19.19
N PHE A 192 2.93 6.76 20.51
CA PHE A 192 3.75 5.77 21.19
C PHE A 192 2.90 4.78 21.97
N VAL A 193 3.34 3.53 21.99
CA VAL A 193 2.85 2.50 22.90
C VAL A 193 4.06 1.91 23.63
N GLY A 194 4.26 2.34 24.88
CA GLY A 194 5.51 2.08 25.59
C GLY A 194 6.69 2.71 24.85
N GLU A 195 7.64 1.87 24.42
CA GLU A 195 8.86 2.29 23.70
C GLU A 195 8.73 2.13 22.17
N ASP A 196 7.56 1.75 21.66
CA ASP A 196 7.35 1.50 20.24
C ASP A 196 6.62 2.66 19.57
N LEU A 197 7.08 3.04 18.37
CA LEU A 197 6.54 4.14 17.59
C LEU A 197 5.59 3.62 16.51
N PHE A 198 4.41 4.23 16.46
CA PHE A 198 3.37 3.98 15.46
C PHE A 198 3.24 5.24 14.60
N VAL A 199 3.29 5.07 13.28
CA VAL A 199 3.19 6.16 12.30
C VAL A 199 2.08 5.81 11.31
N ILE A 200 1.12 6.71 11.16
CA ILE A 200 0.07 6.65 10.16
C ILE A 200 0.47 7.57 9.01
N LEU A 201 0.41 7.05 7.78
CA LEU A 201 0.65 7.81 6.57
C LEU A 201 -0.59 7.77 5.67
N ARG A 202 -0.85 8.88 4.99
CA ARG A 202 -1.82 8.95 3.90
C ARG A 202 -1.20 8.39 2.64
N GLY A 203 -1.64 7.20 2.22
CA GLY A 203 -1.09 6.52 1.05
C GLY A 203 -1.25 7.29 -0.27
N ALA A 204 -2.31 8.09 -0.39
CA ALA A 204 -2.62 8.88 -1.59
C ALA A 204 -1.75 10.15 -1.72
N GLU A 205 -1.18 10.63 -0.61
CA GLU A 205 -0.39 11.86 -0.61
C GLU A 205 1.11 11.55 -0.64
N GLN A 206 1.81 12.15 -1.59
CA GLN A 206 3.24 11.96 -1.82
C GLN A 206 3.94 13.32 -1.86
N GLY A 207 3.77 14.09 -0.79
CA GLY A 207 4.21 15.47 -0.67
C GLY A 207 5.29 15.67 0.40
N SER A 208 6.18 16.65 0.18
CA SER A 208 7.34 16.91 1.05
C SER A 208 6.99 17.07 2.53
N LYS A 209 5.84 17.64 2.87
CA LYS A 209 5.38 17.79 4.26
C LYS A 209 5.26 16.44 4.99
N GLN A 210 4.61 15.45 4.38
CA GLN A 210 4.45 14.12 4.98
C GLN A 210 5.80 13.39 5.10
N LEU A 211 6.71 13.61 4.16
CA LEU A 211 8.06 13.05 4.23
C LEU A 211 8.92 13.72 5.30
N ASP A 212 8.83 15.04 5.44
CA ASP A 212 9.51 15.77 6.51
C ASP A 212 8.97 15.34 7.89
N PHE A 213 7.65 15.15 7.99
CA PHE A 213 7.01 14.51 9.13
C PHE A 213 7.60 13.11 9.40
N LEU A 214 7.62 12.23 8.40
CA LEU A 214 8.16 10.87 8.57
C LEU A 214 9.64 10.89 9.01
N LYS A 215 10.48 11.74 8.39
CA LYS A 215 11.89 11.92 8.75
C LYS A 215 12.03 12.35 10.22
N LYS A 216 11.19 13.29 10.67
CA LYS A 216 11.15 13.75 12.07
C LYS A 216 10.74 12.61 13.01
N GLU A 217 9.71 11.85 12.68
CA GLU A 217 9.19 10.77 13.53
C GLU A 217 10.17 9.60 13.67
N ILE A 218 10.75 9.14 12.55
CA ILE A 218 11.78 8.09 12.55
C ILE A 218 13.04 8.50 13.34
N GLY A 219 13.32 9.80 13.43
CA GLY A 219 14.44 10.33 14.21
C GLY A 219 14.25 10.27 15.74
N LYS A 220 13.03 9.98 16.23
CA LYS A 220 12.77 9.82 17.68
C LYS A 220 13.31 8.49 18.18
N GLU A 221 13.68 8.41 19.46
CA GLU A 221 14.07 7.14 20.07
C GLU A 221 12.87 6.19 20.21
N HIS A 222 13.01 4.99 19.68
CA HIS A 222 12.02 3.92 19.76
C HIS A 222 12.70 2.55 19.59
N ARG A 223 12.01 1.50 20.04
CA ARG A 223 12.41 0.10 19.92
C ARG A 223 12.00 -0.49 18.57
N TYR A 224 10.70 -0.43 18.27
CA TYR A 224 10.12 -0.86 16.99
C TYR A 224 9.39 0.29 16.30
N LEU A 225 9.39 0.26 14.96
CA LEU A 225 8.64 1.20 14.13
C LEU A 225 7.53 0.45 13.39
N PHE A 226 6.30 0.86 13.62
CA PHE A 226 5.12 0.38 12.92
C PHE A 226 4.59 1.50 12.03
N VAL A 227 4.54 1.28 10.71
CA VAL A 227 4.04 2.24 9.73
C VAL A 227 2.76 1.69 9.13
N PHE A 228 1.70 2.49 9.07
CA PHE A 228 0.41 2.09 8.51
C PHE A 228 0.02 3.03 7.38
N LEU A 229 -0.31 2.45 6.23
CA LEU A 229 -0.87 3.15 5.10
C LEU A 229 -1.90 2.26 4.38
N HIS A 230 -2.69 2.85 3.48
CA HIS A 230 -3.68 2.08 2.75
C HIS A 230 -3.07 1.36 1.53
N TYR A 231 -2.51 2.09 0.57
CA TYR A 231 -1.99 1.49 -0.65
C TYR A 231 -0.78 0.58 -0.39
N ILE A 232 -0.69 -0.50 -1.16
CA ILE A 232 0.44 -1.42 -1.08
C ILE A 232 1.49 -0.96 -2.09
N TRP A 233 2.26 0.07 -1.74
CA TRP A 233 3.24 0.70 -2.64
C TRP A 233 4.28 -0.28 -3.20
N TRP A 234 4.51 -1.39 -2.52
CA TRP A 234 5.44 -2.45 -2.90
C TRP A 234 4.81 -3.58 -3.73
N ALA A 235 3.53 -3.45 -4.10
CA ALA A 235 2.77 -4.50 -4.78
C ALA A 235 3.46 -4.99 -6.06
N ARG A 236 3.85 -4.06 -6.93
CA ARG A 236 4.51 -4.38 -8.19
C ARG A 236 5.90 -4.97 -8.01
N GLU A 237 6.66 -4.47 -7.05
CA GLU A 237 8.04 -4.89 -6.79
C GLU A 237 8.11 -6.35 -6.33
N PHE A 238 7.17 -6.76 -5.48
CA PHE A 238 7.17 -8.10 -4.88
C PHE A 238 6.03 -9.02 -5.36
N GLY A 239 5.25 -8.59 -6.36
CA GLY A 239 4.14 -9.37 -6.90
C GLY A 239 3.01 -9.61 -5.90
N VAL A 240 2.80 -8.67 -4.96
CA VAL A 240 1.66 -8.70 -4.03
C VAL A 240 0.43 -8.17 -4.76
N SER A 241 -0.71 -8.84 -4.58
CA SER A 241 -1.97 -8.43 -5.20
C SER A 241 -2.61 -7.30 -4.39
N ALA A 242 -2.51 -6.08 -4.89
CA ALA A 242 -3.30 -4.93 -4.45
C ALA A 242 -4.63 -4.86 -5.23
N ASN A 243 -5.64 -4.26 -4.63
CA ASN A 243 -6.91 -3.98 -5.28
C ASN A 243 -6.84 -2.74 -6.18
N SER A 244 -6.06 -1.74 -5.78
CA SER A 244 -5.80 -0.54 -6.58
C SER A 244 -4.44 -0.63 -7.28
N ASP A 245 -4.36 -0.14 -8.52
CA ASP A 245 -3.09 -0.02 -9.26
C ASP A 245 -2.39 1.31 -8.90
N VAL A 246 -2.19 1.54 -7.60
CA VAL A 246 -1.46 2.71 -7.10
C VAL A 246 -0.07 2.27 -6.67
N ASN A 247 0.90 2.55 -7.54
CA ASN A 247 2.31 2.41 -7.23
C ASN A 247 2.81 3.71 -6.61
N GLY A 248 3.64 3.62 -5.57
CA GLY A 248 4.23 4.79 -4.91
C GLY A 248 5.33 5.46 -5.75
N ASP A 249 5.20 5.53 -7.08
CA ASP A 249 6.31 5.77 -8.01
C ASP A 249 7.23 6.94 -7.58
N GLY A 250 8.49 6.62 -7.27
CA GLY A 250 9.51 7.54 -6.75
C GLY A 250 9.41 7.84 -5.24
N TRP A 251 8.20 8.03 -4.71
CA TRP A 251 7.97 8.27 -3.28
C TRP A 251 8.29 7.05 -2.41
N TRP A 252 7.87 5.88 -2.87
CA TRP A 252 8.15 4.60 -2.23
C TRP A 252 9.65 4.36 -2.10
N GLU A 253 10.43 4.68 -3.14
CA GLU A 253 11.89 4.49 -3.09
C GLU A 253 12.53 5.35 -2.00
N GLU A 254 12.10 6.61 -1.86
CA GLU A 254 12.61 7.51 -0.82
C GLU A 254 12.17 7.05 0.58
N VAL A 255 10.87 6.80 0.78
CA VAL A 255 10.33 6.32 2.05
C VAL A 255 10.99 5.01 2.45
N PHE A 256 11.04 4.03 1.55
CA PHE A 256 11.62 2.72 1.82
C PHE A 256 13.11 2.81 2.14
N SER A 257 13.86 3.67 1.44
CA SER A 257 15.27 3.93 1.76
C SER A 257 15.44 4.49 3.17
N LEU A 258 14.56 5.41 3.60
CA LEU A 258 14.57 5.95 4.96
C LEU A 258 14.27 4.87 6.01
N LEU A 259 13.27 4.02 5.76
CA LEU A 259 12.90 2.93 6.66
C LEU A 259 14.05 1.93 6.84
N LYS A 260 14.73 1.57 5.75
CA LYS A 260 15.92 0.70 5.82
C LYS A 260 17.08 1.35 6.57
N ALA A 261 17.34 2.63 6.30
CA ALA A 261 18.41 3.38 6.94
C ALA A 261 18.22 3.62 8.44
N SER A 262 17.00 3.44 8.98
CA SER A 262 16.71 3.64 10.41
C SER A 262 17.53 2.73 11.33
N GLY A 263 17.96 1.55 10.84
CA GLY A 263 18.65 0.54 11.65
C GLY A 263 17.77 -0.13 12.72
N LYS A 264 16.48 0.20 12.78
CA LYS A 264 15.47 -0.38 13.70
C LYS A 264 14.67 -1.47 12.98
N GLN A 265 13.98 -2.36 13.70
CA GLN A 265 13.02 -3.24 13.03
C GLN A 265 11.76 -2.44 12.66
N VAL A 266 11.38 -2.53 11.38
CA VAL A 266 10.27 -1.78 10.81
C VAL A 266 9.20 -2.74 10.29
N PHE A 267 7.94 -2.42 10.55
CA PHE A 267 6.77 -3.18 10.09
C PHE A 267 5.84 -2.22 9.37
N VAL A 268 5.66 -2.41 8.06
CA VAL A 268 4.82 -1.55 7.21
C VAL A 268 3.55 -2.31 6.84
N PHE A 269 2.40 -1.79 7.24
CA PHE A 269 1.08 -2.36 6.95
C PHE A 269 0.41 -1.61 5.80
N GLY A 270 -0.08 -2.35 4.81
CA GLY A 270 -0.81 -1.87 3.64
C GLY A 270 -2.16 -2.55 3.54
N GLY A 271 -3.24 -1.76 3.63
CA GLY A 271 -4.61 -2.26 3.72
C GLY A 271 -5.31 -2.60 2.41
N ASP A 272 -4.77 -2.22 1.26
CA ASP A 272 -5.44 -2.36 -0.05
C ASP A 272 -5.35 -3.78 -0.65
N ALA A 273 -5.17 -4.82 0.18
CA ALA A 273 -5.13 -6.21 -0.29
C ALA A 273 -6.52 -6.85 -0.17
N GLN A 274 -7.20 -7.10 -1.28
CA GLN A 274 -8.40 -7.95 -1.25
C GLN A 274 -8.03 -9.42 -1.11
N ARG A 275 -8.53 -10.08 -0.06
CA ARG A 275 -8.43 -11.56 0.16
C ARG A 275 -7.04 -12.09 0.46
N ASN A 276 -6.04 -11.23 0.66
CA ASN A 276 -4.66 -11.65 0.80
C ASN A 276 -4.05 -11.12 2.09
N PHE A 277 -3.22 -11.96 2.66
CA PHE A 277 -2.27 -11.58 3.69
C PHE A 277 -0.91 -12.09 3.23
N ASP A 278 0.01 -11.15 2.99
CA ASP A 278 1.39 -11.48 2.63
C ASP A 278 2.34 -10.73 3.54
N ILE A 279 3.47 -11.38 3.84
CA ILE A 279 4.61 -10.74 4.51
C ILE A 279 5.81 -10.88 3.59
N VAL A 280 6.38 -9.74 3.20
CA VAL A 280 7.65 -9.66 2.48
C VAL A 280 8.70 -9.11 3.44
N LYS A 281 9.84 -9.79 3.56
CA LYS A 281 10.95 -9.34 4.41
C LYS A 281 12.08 -8.83 3.53
N VAL A 282 12.51 -7.59 3.78
CA VAL A 282 13.66 -6.97 3.13
C VAL A 282 14.52 -6.32 4.20
N GLU A 283 15.70 -6.88 4.46
CA GLU A 283 16.62 -6.39 5.50
C GLU A 283 15.91 -6.30 6.87
N ASN A 284 15.83 -5.10 7.45
CA ASN A 284 15.17 -4.78 8.72
C ASN A 284 13.67 -4.45 8.58
N VAL A 285 13.12 -4.47 7.37
CA VAL A 285 11.74 -4.07 7.07
C VAL A 285 10.89 -5.31 6.76
N ARG A 286 9.74 -5.43 7.41
CA ARG A 286 8.66 -6.35 7.05
C ARG A 286 7.53 -5.56 6.43
N LEU A 287 7.11 -5.95 5.23
CA LEU A 287 6.01 -5.36 4.49
C LEU A 287 4.82 -6.32 4.58
N ILE A 288 3.74 -5.87 5.19
CA ILE A 288 2.57 -6.67 5.53
C ILE A 288 1.40 -6.13 4.71
N SER A 289 0.90 -6.91 3.76
CA SER A 289 -0.37 -6.60 3.10
C SER A 289 -1.50 -7.31 3.84
N ASN A 290 -2.62 -6.64 4.01
CA ASN A 290 -3.81 -7.23 4.62
C ASN A 290 -5.07 -6.58 4.06
N GLY A 291 -6.16 -7.35 3.99
CA GLY A 291 -7.47 -6.77 3.79
C GLY A 291 -8.55 -7.82 3.58
N LEU A 292 -9.79 -7.43 3.88
CA LEU A 292 -10.91 -8.35 3.80
C LEU A 292 -11.47 -8.41 2.38
N ALA A 293 -11.96 -9.58 2.01
CA ALA A 293 -12.75 -9.74 0.81
C ALA A 293 -14.14 -9.14 1.02
N PRO A 294 -14.76 -8.63 -0.06
CA PRO A 294 -16.19 -8.39 -0.05
C PRO A 294 -16.97 -9.69 0.15
N GLY A 295 -18.00 -9.63 1.00
CA GLY A 295 -18.91 -10.75 1.29
C GLY A 295 -18.31 -11.82 2.20
N LYS A 296 -18.98 -12.98 2.26
CA LYS A 296 -18.52 -14.15 3.03
C LYS A 296 -17.35 -14.81 2.31
N SER A 297 -16.21 -14.90 2.96
CA SER A 297 -15.00 -15.52 2.41
C SER A 297 -14.21 -16.24 3.50
N THR A 298 -13.95 -17.53 3.29
CA THR A 298 -13.10 -18.34 4.18
C THR A 298 -11.62 -17.95 4.14
N ARG A 299 -11.26 -17.01 3.26
CA ARG A 299 -9.90 -16.48 3.13
C ARG A 299 -9.71 -15.15 3.84
N ASN A 300 -10.75 -14.62 4.49
CA ASN A 300 -10.63 -13.37 5.22
C ASN A 300 -9.78 -13.59 6.47
N THR A 301 -8.72 -12.80 6.60
CA THR A 301 -7.84 -12.81 7.76
C THR A 301 -7.58 -11.41 8.26
N VAL A 302 -7.46 -11.26 9.57
CA VAL A 302 -6.95 -10.06 10.22
C VAL A 302 -5.50 -10.28 10.64
N ALA A 303 -4.68 -9.23 10.62
CA ALA A 303 -3.33 -9.31 11.14
C ALA A 303 -3.40 -9.16 12.66
N VAL A 304 -3.10 -10.22 13.40
CA VAL A 304 -2.91 -10.15 14.86
C VAL A 304 -1.42 -10.00 15.12
N VAL A 305 -1.06 -8.94 15.84
CA VAL A 305 0.33 -8.59 16.14
C VAL A 305 0.55 -8.69 17.63
N LYS A 306 1.52 -9.50 18.05
CA LYS A 306 1.97 -9.61 19.44
C LYS A 306 3.35 -9.00 19.55
N VAL A 307 3.46 -7.93 20.31
CA VAL A 307 4.70 -7.20 20.54
C VAL A 307 5.23 -7.60 21.90
N GLY A 308 6.46 -8.12 21.93
CA GLY A 308 7.17 -8.46 23.16
C GLY A 308 8.49 -7.71 23.25
N LYS A 309 9.17 -7.83 24.39
CA LYS A 309 10.45 -7.16 24.64
C LYS A 309 11.54 -7.46 23.60
N TYR A 310 11.51 -8.65 23.03
CA TYR A 310 12.58 -9.18 22.17
C TYR A 310 12.11 -9.54 20.76
N GLY A 311 10.85 -9.28 20.41
CA GLY A 311 10.37 -9.58 19.07
C GLY A 311 8.90 -9.21 18.86
N VAL A 312 8.53 -9.27 17.59
CA VAL A 312 7.17 -9.03 17.10
C VAL A 312 6.72 -10.27 16.34
N ASP A 313 5.62 -10.87 16.78
CA ASP A 313 4.96 -11.96 16.07
C ASP A 313 3.75 -11.38 15.32
N ILE A 314 3.66 -11.67 14.02
CA ILE A 314 2.59 -11.21 13.14
C ILE A 314 1.97 -12.45 12.52
N SER A 315 0.69 -12.68 12.84
CA SER A 315 -0.03 -13.87 12.40
C SER A 315 -1.32 -13.51 11.67
N PRO A 316 -1.56 -14.04 10.46
CA PRO A 316 -2.87 -13.97 9.83
C PRO A 316 -3.84 -14.84 10.62
N THR A 317 -4.91 -14.24 11.12
CA THR A 317 -5.94 -14.93 11.89
C THR A 317 -7.22 -14.98 11.07
N PRO A 318 -7.70 -16.18 10.68
CA PRO A 318 -8.97 -16.34 9.97
C PRO A 318 -10.16 -15.82 10.79
N ILE A 319 -11.13 -15.19 10.12
CA ILE A 319 -12.30 -14.58 10.77
C ILE A 319 -13.64 -15.28 10.46
N SER A 320 -13.62 -16.33 9.63
CA SER A 320 -14.79 -17.11 9.23
C SER A 320 -14.96 -18.38 10.05
#